data_AF-A0A4Y2BIY2-F1
#
_entry.id   AF-A0A4Y2BIY2-F1
#
_cell.length_a   1.000
_cell.length_b   1.000
_cell.length_c   1.000
_cell.angle_alpha   90.00
_cell.angle_beta   90.00
_cell.angle_gamma   90.00
#
_symmetry.space_group_name_H-M   'P 1'
#
loop_
_entity.id
_entity.type
_entity.pdbx_description
1 polymer ?
#
loop_
_entity_poly.entity_id
_entity_poly.type
_entity_poly.pdbx_seq_one_letter_code
_entity_poly.pdbx_strand_id
1 'polypeptide(L)'
;MPETGPLTRSMDKQFEKLFAMMAEMKAGQEEMRVAQAGLEQKMEAGQAGLEQKMEAGQKEMRSGQERMEKGQEEMKGLIDEVKGEVQRKIDEVEEEVQMKIEDVKSEVKGKIEEVEHKVQGKIGEIERRLSELEDRPFSFSASPEFMHPRPTIKSLTFDGQTSWTVFKTQFDVVSSTNGWTDFVKDSELVASLRGSAAEVLQGIPADKLTDITTIEKAMESRFGDSHLTQFYRTEVKPRRQKPGESLQELAADVERLTSLAYAECPLDVQESLAAQYFVDAIRDEDTQHSTRLMDAKDLK
;
A
#
# COMPACT_ATOMS: atom_id res chain seq x y z
N MET A 1 89.50 -31.72 106.45
CA MET A 1 88.30 -30.86 106.32
C MET A 1 88.79 -29.46 106.04
N PRO A 2 88.81 -29.00 104.77
CA PRO A 2 89.25 -27.65 104.48
C PRO A 2 88.05 -26.72 104.50
N GLU A 3 88.04 -25.76 105.43
CA GLU A 3 87.15 -24.62 105.36
C GLU A 3 87.50 -23.80 104.13
N THR A 4 86.58 -23.77 103.18
CA THR A 4 86.66 -22.97 101.97
C THR A 4 86.46 -21.49 102.33
N GLY A 5 87.51 -20.67 102.14
CA GLY A 5 87.51 -19.26 102.53
C GLY A 5 86.51 -18.37 101.77
N PRO A 6 86.30 -17.12 102.22
CA PRO A 6 85.29 -16.20 101.67
C PRO A 6 85.42 -15.89 100.16
N LEU A 7 86.59 -16.13 99.55
CA LEU A 7 86.84 -15.96 98.11
C LEU A 7 86.18 -17.05 97.24
N THR A 8 86.15 -18.32 97.65
CA THR A 8 85.55 -19.42 96.86
C THR A 8 84.03 -19.33 96.80
N ARG A 9 83.37 -18.93 97.90
CA ARG A 9 81.92 -18.66 97.94
C ARG A 9 81.50 -17.49 97.04
N SER A 10 82.38 -16.51 96.85
CA SER A 10 82.12 -15.35 95.99
C SER A 10 82.18 -15.71 94.51
N MET A 11 83.16 -16.54 94.10
CA MET A 11 83.24 -17.08 92.74
C MET A 11 82.02 -17.93 92.39
N ASP A 12 81.58 -18.84 93.26
CA ASP A 12 80.39 -19.67 93.02
C ASP A 12 79.13 -18.82 92.80
N LYS A 13 78.97 -17.73 93.57
CA LYS A 13 77.83 -16.81 93.42
C LYS A 13 77.85 -16.02 92.10
N GLN A 14 79.03 -15.74 91.56
CA GLN A 14 79.19 -15.11 90.24
C GLN A 14 78.89 -16.09 89.10
N PHE A 15 79.31 -17.36 89.22
CA PHE A 15 78.97 -18.41 88.25
C PHE A 15 77.47 -18.72 88.24
N GLU A 16 76.81 -18.81 89.40
CA GLU A 16 75.35 -18.97 89.49
C GLU A 16 74.60 -17.80 88.83
N LYS A 17 75.08 -16.56 89.01
CA LYS A 17 74.51 -15.39 88.34
C LYS A 17 74.69 -15.45 86.82
N LEU A 18 75.83 -15.97 86.34
CA LEU A 18 76.09 -16.17 84.91
C LEU A 18 75.20 -17.29 84.33
N PHE A 19 74.99 -18.40 85.04
CA PHE A 19 74.09 -19.47 84.64
C PHE A 19 72.62 -19.02 84.60
N ALA A 20 72.18 -18.24 85.60
CA ALA A 20 70.85 -17.64 85.60
C ALA A 20 70.66 -16.70 84.39
N MET A 21 71.65 -15.85 84.08
CA MET A 21 71.60 -14.97 82.92
C MET A 21 71.59 -15.75 81.58
N MET A 22 72.35 -16.84 81.48
CA MET A 22 72.31 -17.74 80.31
C MET A 22 70.96 -18.46 80.19
N ALA A 23 70.35 -18.85 81.30
CA ALA A 23 69.03 -19.48 81.31
C ALA A 23 67.93 -18.48 80.87
N GLU A 24 67.97 -17.24 81.37
CA GLU A 24 67.06 -16.16 80.94
C GLU A 24 67.25 -15.82 79.46
N MET A 25 68.50 -15.73 78.97
CA MET A 25 68.78 -15.49 77.56
C MET A 25 68.25 -16.63 76.68
N LYS A 26 68.43 -17.88 77.12
CA LYS A 26 67.93 -19.06 76.40
C LYS A 26 66.41 -19.12 76.41
N ALA A 27 65.77 -18.77 77.52
CA ALA A 27 64.32 -18.65 77.62
C ALA A 27 63.77 -17.54 76.70
N GLY A 28 64.40 -16.36 76.70
CA GLY A 28 64.02 -15.26 75.81
C GLY A 28 64.23 -15.58 74.32
N GLN A 29 65.29 -16.33 73.99
CA GLN A 29 65.50 -16.85 72.63
C GLN A 29 64.41 -17.86 72.23
N GLU A 30 64.01 -18.75 73.13
CA GLU A 30 62.94 -19.71 72.87
C GLU A 30 61.57 -19.03 72.73
N GLU A 31 61.26 -18.05 73.58
CA GLU A 31 60.04 -17.24 73.44
C GLU A 31 59.99 -16.48 72.11
N MET A 32 61.12 -15.90 71.68
CA MET A 32 61.23 -15.24 70.37
C MET A 32 61.03 -16.24 69.23
N ARG A 33 61.58 -17.44 69.33
CA ARG A 33 61.40 -18.51 68.34
C ARG A 33 59.93 -18.95 68.26
N VAL A 34 59.26 -19.12 69.40
CA VAL A 34 57.83 -19.46 69.47
C VAL A 34 56.98 -18.33 68.89
N ALA A 35 57.29 -17.07 69.20
CA ALA A 35 56.59 -15.91 68.64
C ALA A 35 56.76 -15.82 67.12
N GLN A 36 57.96 -16.07 66.60
CA GLN A 36 58.23 -16.10 65.16
C GLN A 36 57.47 -17.23 64.47
N ALA A 37 57.49 -18.45 65.03
CA ALA A 37 56.73 -19.58 64.50
C ALA A 37 55.21 -19.32 64.52
N GLY A 38 54.69 -18.68 65.57
CA GLY A 38 53.28 -18.30 65.67
C GLY A 38 52.86 -17.23 64.65
N LEU A 39 53.76 -16.30 64.33
CA LEU A 39 53.54 -15.32 63.25
C LEU A 39 53.55 -15.98 61.87
N GLU A 40 54.52 -16.86 61.61
CA GLU A 40 54.63 -17.61 60.36
C GLU A 40 53.39 -18.49 60.12
N GLN A 41 52.96 -19.24 61.14
CA GLN A 41 51.73 -20.05 61.09
C GLN A 41 50.47 -19.21 60.80
N LYS A 42 50.37 -18.00 61.38
CA LYS A 42 49.25 -17.08 61.10
C LYS A 42 49.29 -16.56 59.66
N MET A 43 50.48 -16.28 59.12
CA MET A 43 50.62 -15.86 57.72
C MET A 43 50.25 -16.99 56.76
N GLU A 44 50.74 -18.21 57.02
CA GLU A 44 50.40 -19.40 56.23
C GLU A 44 48.89 -19.68 56.27
N ALA A 45 48.27 -19.64 57.45
CA ALA A 45 46.82 -19.82 57.59
C ALA A 45 46.03 -18.70 56.88
N GLY A 46 46.51 -17.46 56.93
CA GLY A 46 45.93 -16.33 56.21
C GLY A 46 46.02 -16.50 54.69
N GLN A 47 47.18 -16.92 54.19
CA GLN A 47 47.42 -17.18 52.77
C GLN A 47 46.58 -18.35 52.27
N ALA A 48 46.54 -19.46 52.99
CA ALA A 48 45.71 -20.62 52.66
C ALA A 48 44.21 -20.27 52.67
N GLY A 49 43.76 -19.45 53.62
CA GLY A 49 42.37 -18.97 53.66
C GLY A 49 42.00 -18.05 52.49
N LEU A 50 42.94 -17.23 52.03
CA LEU A 50 42.76 -16.40 50.82
C LEU A 50 42.73 -17.25 49.55
N GLU A 51 43.63 -18.22 49.43
CA GLU A 51 43.69 -19.14 48.29
C GLU A 51 42.42 -19.97 48.18
N GLN A 52 41.92 -20.54 49.29
CA GLN A 52 40.64 -21.26 49.31
C GLN A 52 39.47 -20.38 48.88
N LYS A 53 39.41 -19.11 49.32
CA LYS A 53 38.35 -18.18 48.90
C LYS A 53 38.44 -17.85 47.41
N MET A 54 39.64 -17.67 46.88
CA MET A 54 39.86 -17.43 45.45
C MET A 54 39.44 -18.65 44.63
N GLU A 55 39.82 -19.86 45.04
CA GLU A 55 39.41 -21.10 44.37
C GLU A 55 37.90 -21.30 44.41
N ALA A 56 37.26 -21.05 45.56
CA ALA A 56 35.81 -21.14 45.69
C ALA A 56 35.10 -20.15 44.76
N GLY A 57 35.56 -18.89 44.73
CA GLY A 57 35.02 -17.86 43.83
C GLY A 57 35.22 -18.21 42.35
N GLN A 58 36.37 -18.76 41.98
CA GLN A 58 36.61 -19.24 40.61
C GLN A 58 35.71 -20.41 40.22
N LYS A 59 35.47 -21.36 41.14
CA LYS A 59 34.55 -22.48 40.91
C LYS A 59 33.10 -22.00 40.74
N GLU A 60 32.66 -21.05 41.55
CA GLU A 60 31.32 -20.45 41.41
C GLU A 60 31.16 -19.70 40.09
N MET A 61 32.18 -18.94 39.66
CA MET A 61 32.15 -18.28 38.35
C MET A 61 32.08 -19.29 37.20
N ARG A 62 32.89 -20.36 37.25
CA ARG A 62 32.85 -21.42 36.23
C ARG A 62 31.48 -22.10 36.18
N SER A 63 30.92 -22.45 37.33
CA SER A 63 29.57 -23.04 37.40
C SER A 63 28.48 -22.06 36.96
N GLY A 64 28.63 -20.77 37.23
CA GLY A 64 27.76 -19.71 36.73
C GLY A 64 27.79 -19.63 35.20
N GLN A 65 28.99 -19.68 34.62
CA GLN A 65 29.18 -19.67 33.17
C GLN A 65 28.58 -20.92 32.50
N GLU A 66 28.84 -22.11 33.03
CA GLU A 66 28.26 -23.36 32.50
C GLU A 66 26.72 -23.34 32.54
N ARG A 67 26.11 -22.81 33.61
CA ARG A 67 24.65 -22.65 33.68
C ARG A 67 24.12 -21.67 32.65
N MET A 68 24.86 -20.60 32.38
CA MET A 68 24.48 -19.61 31.37
C MET A 68 24.58 -20.18 29.96
N GLU A 69 25.67 -20.87 29.64
CA GLU A 69 25.87 -21.54 28.35
C GLU A 69 24.77 -22.59 28.12
N LYS A 70 24.49 -23.43 29.13
CA LYS A 70 23.38 -24.40 29.04
C LYS A 70 22.03 -23.71 28.82
N GLY A 71 21.73 -22.63 29.53
CA GLY A 71 20.49 -21.88 29.34
C GLY A 71 20.39 -21.25 27.94
N GLN A 72 21.51 -20.81 27.36
CA GLN A 72 21.56 -20.32 25.99
C GLN A 72 21.32 -21.43 24.97
N GLU A 73 21.89 -22.62 25.18
CA GLU A 73 21.65 -23.79 24.32
C GLU A 73 20.19 -24.26 24.37
N GLU A 74 19.59 -24.32 25.56
CA GLU A 74 18.17 -24.67 25.73
C GLU A 74 17.27 -23.65 25.02
N MET A 75 17.52 -22.35 25.19
CA MET A 75 16.76 -21.31 24.51
C MET A 75 16.91 -21.37 22.98
N LYS A 76 18.12 -21.65 22.49
CA LYS A 76 18.37 -21.85 21.06
C LYS A 76 17.60 -23.07 20.53
N GLY A 77 17.61 -24.18 21.26
CA GLY A 77 16.86 -25.39 20.91
C GLY A 77 15.36 -25.12 20.77
N LEU A 78 14.76 -24.41 21.73
CA LEU A 78 13.35 -24.01 21.67
C LEU A 78 13.05 -23.10 20.47
N ILE A 79 13.95 -22.16 20.16
CA ILE A 79 13.80 -21.30 18.97
C ILE A 79 13.85 -22.12 17.69
N ASP A 80 14.79 -23.07 17.58
CA ASP A 80 14.92 -23.93 16.41
C ASP A 80 13.70 -24.86 16.25
N GLU A 81 13.15 -25.38 17.35
CA GLU A 81 11.92 -26.18 17.36
C GLU A 81 10.71 -25.37 16.89
N VAL A 82 10.46 -24.20 17.50
CA VAL A 82 9.36 -23.30 17.11
C VAL A 82 9.51 -22.88 15.65
N LYS A 83 10.72 -22.55 15.20
CA LYS A 83 10.99 -22.21 13.81
C LYS A 83 10.66 -23.37 12.87
N GLY A 84 11.03 -24.60 13.24
CA GLY A 84 10.72 -25.81 12.49
C GLY A 84 9.21 -26.08 12.41
N GLU A 85 8.47 -25.90 13.50
CA GLU A 85 7.01 -26.06 13.51
C GLU A 85 6.31 -25.01 12.65
N VAL A 86 6.73 -23.75 12.75
CA VAL A 86 6.17 -22.66 11.95
C VAL A 86 6.42 -22.90 10.47
N GLN A 87 7.64 -23.29 10.09
CA GLN A 87 7.95 -23.61 8.69
C GLN A 87 7.08 -24.76 8.17
N ARG A 88 6.94 -25.84 8.96
CA ARG A 88 6.11 -27.00 8.56
C ARG A 88 4.65 -26.62 8.33
N LYS A 89 4.07 -25.76 9.19
CA LYS A 89 2.70 -25.26 9.01
C LYS A 89 2.55 -24.36 7.79
N ILE A 90 3.58 -23.57 7.48
CA ILE A 90 3.60 -22.75 6.27
C ILE A 90 3.58 -23.66 5.05
N ASP A 91 4.45 -24.68 5.00
CA ASP A 91 4.53 -25.62 3.89
C ASP A 91 3.20 -26.39 3.71
N GLU A 92 2.58 -26.83 4.80
CA GLU A 92 1.26 -27.51 4.77
C GLU A 92 0.15 -26.62 4.19
N VAL A 93 0.09 -25.35 4.63
CA VAL A 93 -0.88 -24.38 4.11
C VAL A 93 -0.61 -24.06 2.65
N GLU A 94 0.66 -23.95 2.25
CA GLU A 94 1.04 -23.68 0.87
C GLU A 94 0.58 -24.80 -0.06
N GLU A 95 0.82 -26.06 0.30
CA GLU A 95 0.36 -27.23 -0.45
C GLU A 95 -1.18 -27.30 -0.53
N GLU A 96 -1.89 -27.05 0.58
CA GLU A 96 -3.36 -27.05 0.59
C GLU A 96 -3.94 -25.96 -0.34
N VAL A 97 -3.33 -24.77 -0.33
CA VAL A 97 -3.73 -23.66 -1.20
C VAL A 97 -3.45 -23.99 -2.67
N GLN A 98 -2.28 -24.55 -2.98
CA GLN A 98 -1.94 -24.95 -4.35
C GLN A 98 -2.92 -26.00 -4.89
N MET A 99 -3.26 -27.01 -4.10
CA MET A 99 -4.25 -28.03 -4.47
C MET A 99 -5.62 -27.41 -4.76
N LYS A 100 -6.11 -26.52 -3.88
CA LYS A 100 -7.39 -25.81 -4.08
C LYS A 100 -7.40 -24.96 -5.35
N ILE A 101 -6.28 -24.30 -5.67
CA ILE A 101 -6.16 -23.49 -6.89
C ILE A 101 -6.26 -24.38 -8.13
N GLU A 102 -5.55 -25.51 -8.17
CA GLU A 102 -5.62 -26.42 -9.32
C GLU A 102 -7.00 -27.07 -9.46
N ASP A 103 -7.66 -27.43 -8.35
CA ASP A 103 -9.04 -27.93 -8.37
C ASP A 103 -10.00 -26.89 -8.97
N VAL A 104 -10.00 -25.65 -8.46
CA VAL A 104 -10.84 -24.56 -8.98
C VAL A 104 -10.56 -24.29 -10.46
N LYS A 105 -9.28 -24.28 -10.85
CA LYS A 105 -8.87 -24.09 -12.24
C LYS A 105 -9.40 -25.20 -13.15
N SER A 106 -9.36 -26.46 -12.69
CA SER A 106 -9.92 -27.59 -13.44
C SER A 106 -11.44 -27.48 -13.58
N GLU A 107 -12.15 -27.09 -12.53
CA GLU A 107 -13.61 -26.92 -12.56
C GLU A 107 -14.04 -25.78 -13.48
N VAL A 108 -13.35 -24.63 -13.41
CA VAL A 108 -13.60 -23.48 -14.29
C VAL A 108 -13.35 -23.86 -15.74
N LYS A 109 -12.24 -24.56 -16.04
CA LYS A 109 -11.93 -25.02 -17.39
C LYS A 109 -13.04 -25.94 -17.92
N GLY A 110 -13.50 -26.91 -17.13
CA GLY A 110 -14.60 -27.80 -17.53
C GLY A 110 -15.91 -27.05 -17.82
N LYS A 111 -16.26 -26.05 -17.00
CA LYS A 111 -17.46 -25.20 -17.24
C LYS A 111 -17.35 -24.38 -18.53
N ILE A 112 -16.16 -23.89 -18.85
CA ILE A 112 -15.92 -23.16 -20.11
C ILE A 112 -16.12 -24.09 -21.30
N GLU A 113 -15.51 -25.28 -21.27
CA GLU A 113 -15.65 -26.29 -22.34
C GLU A 113 -17.13 -26.71 -22.53
N GLU A 114 -17.89 -26.86 -21.45
CA GLU A 114 -19.34 -27.15 -21.52
C GLU A 114 -20.13 -26.01 -22.18
N VAL A 115 -19.83 -24.76 -21.81
CA VAL A 115 -20.48 -23.57 -22.40
C VAL A 115 -20.13 -23.46 -23.88
N GLU A 116 -18.87 -23.67 -24.26
CA GLU A 116 -18.42 -23.66 -25.66
C GLU A 116 -19.18 -24.70 -26.48
N HIS A 117 -19.27 -25.95 -26.00
CA HIS A 117 -20.05 -27.00 -26.66
C HIS A 117 -21.54 -26.65 -26.82
N LYS A 118 -22.17 -26.07 -25.78
CA LYS A 118 -23.57 -25.62 -25.86
C LYS A 118 -23.77 -24.49 -26.86
N VAL A 119 -22.84 -23.54 -26.92
CA VAL A 119 -22.89 -22.42 -27.87
C VAL A 119 -22.72 -22.93 -29.29
N GLN A 120 -21.72 -23.78 -29.55
CA GLN A 120 -21.51 -24.40 -30.86
C GLN A 120 -22.74 -25.20 -31.32
N GLY A 121 -23.36 -25.98 -30.42
CA GLY A 121 -24.59 -26.72 -30.75
C GLY A 121 -25.75 -25.80 -31.13
N LYS A 122 -25.94 -24.68 -30.41
CA LYS A 122 -26.96 -23.68 -30.75
C LYS A 122 -26.67 -22.97 -32.06
N ILE A 123 -25.40 -22.67 -32.36
CA ILE A 123 -25.00 -22.08 -33.64
C ILE A 123 -25.34 -23.03 -34.79
N GLY A 124 -24.97 -24.31 -34.69
CA GLY A 124 -25.29 -25.30 -35.73
C GLY A 124 -26.80 -25.48 -35.96
N GLU A 125 -27.60 -25.39 -34.89
CA GLU A 125 -29.07 -25.40 -35.02
C GLU A 125 -29.62 -24.15 -35.70
N ILE A 126 -29.05 -22.97 -35.42
CA ILE A 126 -29.40 -21.71 -36.10
C ILE A 126 -29.02 -21.78 -37.58
N GLU A 127 -27.82 -22.26 -37.91
CA GLU A 127 -27.36 -22.44 -39.29
C GLU A 127 -28.28 -23.37 -40.07
N ARG A 128 -28.66 -24.52 -39.49
CA ARG A 128 -29.64 -25.45 -40.09
C ARG A 128 -30.99 -24.77 -40.38
N ARG A 129 -31.53 -24.03 -39.41
CA ARG A 129 -32.80 -23.31 -39.57
C ARG A 129 -32.70 -22.19 -40.62
N LEU A 130 -31.54 -21.56 -40.75
CA LEU A 130 -31.29 -20.55 -41.77
C LEU A 130 -31.27 -21.17 -43.17
N SER A 131 -30.60 -22.32 -43.36
CA SER A 131 -30.60 -23.05 -44.63
C SER A 131 -31.99 -23.54 -45.04
N GLU A 132 -32.80 -24.04 -44.09
CA GLU A 132 -34.19 -24.43 -44.37
C GLU A 132 -35.08 -23.26 -44.82
N LEU A 133 -34.75 -22.03 -44.40
CA LEU A 133 -35.44 -20.82 -44.83
C LEU A 133 -34.95 -20.34 -46.21
N GLU A 134 -33.68 -20.57 -46.56
CA GLU A 134 -33.13 -20.26 -47.90
C GLU A 134 -33.67 -21.22 -48.98
N ASP A 135 -33.85 -22.51 -48.68
CA ASP A 135 -34.28 -23.53 -49.66
C ASP A 135 -35.80 -23.55 -49.91
N ARG A 136 -36.59 -22.80 -49.13
CA ARG A 136 -38.04 -22.71 -49.35
C ARG A 136 -38.33 -21.78 -50.53
N PRO A 137 -38.96 -22.26 -51.63
CA PRO A 137 -39.37 -21.38 -52.72
C PRO A 137 -40.57 -20.55 -52.26
N PHE A 138 -40.31 -19.48 -51.52
CA PHE A 138 -41.31 -18.46 -51.29
C PHE A 138 -41.41 -17.62 -52.56
N SER A 139 -42.50 -17.81 -53.31
CA SER A 139 -42.98 -16.77 -54.21
C SER A 139 -43.42 -15.59 -53.35
N PHE A 140 -42.49 -14.70 -53.04
CA PHE A 140 -42.86 -13.33 -52.73
C PHE A 140 -43.48 -12.75 -53.99
N SER A 141 -44.81 -12.81 -54.08
CA SER A 141 -45.55 -11.72 -54.67
C SER A 141 -45.08 -10.48 -53.93
N ALA A 142 -44.24 -9.68 -54.60
CA ALA A 142 -43.81 -8.38 -54.13
C ALA A 142 -45.08 -7.53 -53.92
N SER A 143 -45.65 -7.61 -52.72
CA SER A 143 -46.67 -6.66 -52.30
C SER A 143 -45.99 -5.29 -52.23
N PRO A 144 -46.51 -4.26 -52.92
CA PRO A 144 -45.89 -2.93 -52.98
C PRO A 144 -45.75 -2.21 -51.63
N GLU A 145 -46.30 -2.78 -50.54
CA GLU A 145 -46.40 -2.13 -49.22
C GLU A 145 -45.11 -2.20 -48.38
N PHE A 146 -44.11 -3.01 -48.75
CA PHE A 146 -42.83 -3.07 -48.02
C PHE A 146 -41.68 -2.32 -48.72
N MET A 147 -41.96 -1.60 -49.80
CA MET A 147 -41.00 -0.78 -50.56
C MET A 147 -40.87 0.64 -49.99
N HIS A 148 -41.00 0.81 -48.68
CA HIS A 148 -40.56 2.04 -48.04
C HIS A 148 -39.10 1.87 -47.66
N PRO A 149 -38.14 2.55 -48.31
CA PRO A 149 -36.78 2.59 -47.80
C PRO A 149 -36.86 3.04 -46.35
N ARG A 150 -36.38 2.19 -45.44
CA ARG A 150 -36.32 2.52 -44.02
C ARG A 150 -35.57 3.85 -43.92
N PRO A 151 -36.15 4.91 -43.31
CA PRO A 151 -35.48 6.19 -43.22
C PRO A 151 -34.14 5.98 -42.52
N THR A 152 -33.04 6.13 -43.25
CA THR A 152 -31.70 6.10 -42.67
C THR A 152 -31.50 7.42 -41.95
N ILE A 153 -31.26 7.34 -40.64
CA ILE A 153 -30.89 8.53 -39.88
C ILE A 153 -29.53 8.97 -40.40
N LYS A 154 -29.42 10.24 -40.76
CA LYS A 154 -28.17 10.84 -41.27
C LYS A 154 -27.06 10.69 -40.24
N SER A 155 -25.86 10.45 -40.75
CA SER A 155 -24.61 10.46 -39.99
C SER A 155 -24.48 11.70 -39.11
N LEU A 156 -24.05 11.49 -37.88
CA LEU A 156 -23.75 12.57 -36.93
C LEU A 156 -22.37 13.15 -37.24
N THR A 157 -22.10 14.35 -36.73
CA THR A 157 -20.79 14.99 -36.81
C THR A 157 -20.32 15.39 -35.43
N PHE A 158 -19.03 15.17 -35.13
CA PHE A 158 -18.41 15.58 -33.88
C PHE A 158 -17.17 16.42 -34.15
N ASP A 159 -17.14 17.65 -33.62
CA ASP A 159 -16.04 18.60 -33.79
C ASP A 159 -15.23 18.85 -32.50
N GLY A 160 -15.66 18.26 -31.39
CA GLY A 160 -15.06 18.42 -30.07
C GLY A 160 -15.68 19.51 -29.20
N GLN A 161 -16.74 20.21 -29.66
CA GLN A 161 -17.37 21.29 -28.87
C GLN A 161 -18.44 20.79 -27.89
N THR A 162 -19.11 19.69 -28.21
CA THR A 162 -20.09 19.05 -27.31
C THR A 162 -19.42 17.98 -26.46
N SER A 163 -20.05 17.58 -25.35
CA SER A 163 -19.54 16.46 -24.54
C SER A 163 -19.45 15.20 -25.38
N TRP A 164 -18.30 14.53 -25.32
CA TRP A 164 -18.05 13.26 -25.98
C TRP A 164 -19.07 12.19 -25.55
N THR A 165 -19.43 12.14 -24.26
CA THR A 165 -20.44 11.24 -23.71
C THR A 165 -21.81 11.43 -24.37
N VAL A 166 -22.21 12.68 -24.60
CA VAL A 166 -23.46 13.01 -25.28
C VAL A 166 -23.43 12.54 -26.73
N PHE A 167 -22.32 12.80 -27.44
CA PHE A 167 -22.15 12.36 -28.81
C PHE A 167 -22.18 10.83 -28.92
N LYS A 168 -21.43 10.12 -28.07
CA LYS A 168 -21.38 8.65 -28.02
C LYS A 168 -22.78 8.05 -27.82
N THR A 169 -23.54 8.59 -26.87
CA THR A 169 -24.93 8.16 -26.63
C THR A 169 -25.81 8.33 -27.88
N GLN A 170 -25.71 9.48 -28.56
CA GLN A 170 -26.45 9.71 -29.81
C GLN A 170 -26.01 8.75 -30.92
N PHE A 171 -24.70 8.53 -31.04
CA PHE A 171 -24.11 7.60 -32.01
C PHE A 171 -24.59 6.17 -31.81
N ASP A 172 -24.67 5.68 -30.56
CA ASP A 172 -25.17 4.35 -30.23
C ASP A 172 -26.66 4.18 -30.60
N VAL A 173 -27.49 5.20 -30.36
CA VAL A 173 -28.90 5.21 -30.75
C VAL A 173 -29.06 5.19 -32.28
N VAL A 174 -28.29 6.01 -32.99
CA VAL A 174 -28.32 6.07 -34.46
C VAL A 174 -27.85 4.74 -35.06
N SER A 175 -26.75 4.20 -34.55
CA SER A 175 -26.20 2.93 -35.03
C SER A 175 -27.16 1.76 -34.84
N SER A 176 -27.84 1.71 -33.68
CA SER A 176 -28.85 0.70 -33.38
C SER A 176 -30.09 0.84 -34.27
N THR A 177 -30.53 2.07 -34.52
CA THR A 177 -31.70 2.34 -35.37
C THR A 177 -31.43 1.99 -36.83
N ASN A 178 -30.22 2.29 -37.31
CA ASN A 178 -29.78 1.98 -38.67
C ASN A 178 -29.32 0.52 -38.84
N GLY A 179 -29.17 -0.24 -37.75
CA GLY A 179 -28.71 -1.63 -37.78
C GLY A 179 -27.27 -1.79 -38.25
N TRP A 180 -26.39 -0.86 -37.88
CA TRP A 180 -24.98 -0.90 -38.26
C TRP A 180 -24.26 -2.07 -37.61
N THR A 181 -23.51 -2.83 -38.42
CA THR A 181 -22.54 -3.81 -37.93
C THR A 181 -21.33 -3.10 -37.33
N ASP A 182 -20.53 -3.79 -36.52
CA ASP A 182 -19.36 -3.19 -35.87
C ASP A 182 -18.41 -2.53 -36.88
N PHE A 183 -18.16 -3.20 -38.02
CA PHE A 183 -17.39 -2.64 -39.13
C PHE A 183 -17.95 -1.30 -39.68
N VAL A 184 -19.28 -1.20 -39.81
CA VAL A 184 -19.93 0.04 -40.25
C VAL A 184 -19.84 1.10 -39.17
N LYS A 185 -19.96 0.73 -37.89
CA LYS A 185 -19.77 1.66 -36.76
C LYS A 185 -18.34 2.20 -36.72
N ASP A 186 -17.32 1.36 -36.93
CA ASP A 186 -15.92 1.79 -36.99
C ASP A 186 -15.73 2.89 -38.06
N SER A 187 -16.19 2.57 -39.28
CA SER A 187 -16.05 3.44 -40.45
C SER A 187 -16.82 4.75 -40.26
N GLU A 188 -18.04 4.67 -39.73
CA GLU A 188 -18.91 5.81 -39.53
C GLU A 188 -18.46 6.70 -38.38
N LEU A 189 -17.90 6.11 -37.31
CA LEU A 189 -17.32 6.88 -36.22
C LEU A 189 -16.15 7.72 -36.74
N VAL A 190 -15.22 7.12 -37.48
CA VAL A 190 -14.12 7.85 -38.14
C VAL A 190 -14.66 8.93 -39.08
N ALA A 191 -15.67 8.59 -39.89
CA ALA A 191 -16.28 9.52 -40.84
C ALA A 191 -17.09 10.64 -40.17
N SER A 192 -17.49 10.51 -38.91
CA SER A 192 -18.21 11.53 -38.14
C SER A 192 -17.30 12.62 -37.58
N LEU A 193 -16.01 12.33 -37.38
CA LEU A 193 -15.07 13.26 -36.74
C LEU A 193 -14.69 14.42 -37.66
N ARG A 194 -14.72 15.65 -37.13
CA ARG A 194 -14.39 16.89 -37.82
C ARG A 194 -13.48 17.76 -36.95
N GLY A 195 -12.79 18.73 -37.57
CA GLY A 195 -11.99 19.72 -36.85
C GLY A 195 -11.03 19.09 -35.84
N SER A 196 -11.05 19.59 -34.60
CA SER A 196 -10.16 19.15 -33.52
C SER A 196 -10.34 17.67 -33.15
N ALA A 197 -11.55 17.13 -33.31
CA ALA A 197 -11.83 15.72 -33.07
C ALA A 197 -11.14 14.81 -34.08
N ALA A 198 -11.10 15.22 -35.36
CA ALA A 198 -10.42 14.45 -36.40
C ALA A 198 -8.90 14.37 -36.20
N GLU A 199 -8.29 15.36 -35.53
CA GLU A 199 -6.84 15.34 -35.24
C GLU A 199 -6.43 14.19 -34.32
N VAL A 200 -7.34 13.65 -33.50
CA VAL A 200 -7.06 12.48 -32.65
C VAL A 200 -6.63 11.28 -33.49
N LEU A 201 -7.16 11.15 -34.70
CA LEU A 201 -6.85 10.05 -35.60
C LEU A 201 -5.38 10.02 -36.02
N GLN A 202 -4.67 11.16 -35.98
CA GLN A 202 -3.23 11.21 -36.31
C GLN A 202 -2.36 10.42 -35.31
N GLY A 203 -2.85 10.26 -34.07
CA GLY A 203 -2.13 9.51 -33.03
C GLY A 203 -2.40 8.00 -33.05
N ILE A 204 -3.32 7.53 -33.89
CA ILE A 204 -3.75 6.13 -33.93
C ILE A 204 -3.11 5.44 -35.14
N PRO A 205 -2.42 4.29 -34.96
CA PRO A 205 -1.93 3.48 -36.07
C PRO A 205 -3.04 3.08 -37.04
N ALA A 206 -2.78 3.11 -38.35
CA ALA A 206 -3.79 2.88 -39.37
C ALA A 206 -4.46 1.50 -39.29
N ASP A 207 -3.72 0.46 -38.86
CA ASP A 207 -4.22 -0.89 -38.64
C ASP A 207 -5.19 -1.00 -37.45
N LYS A 208 -5.29 0.04 -36.62
CA LYS A 208 -6.19 0.12 -35.45
C LYS A 208 -7.34 1.11 -35.62
N LEU A 209 -7.44 1.76 -36.78
CA LEU A 209 -8.58 2.63 -37.12
C LEU A 209 -9.87 1.86 -37.46
N THR A 210 -9.81 0.52 -37.46
CA THR A 210 -10.96 -0.37 -37.60
C THR A 210 -11.36 -1.01 -36.26
N ASP A 211 -10.87 -0.49 -35.14
CA ASP A 211 -11.25 -0.92 -33.80
C ASP A 211 -11.90 0.26 -33.08
N ILE A 212 -13.25 0.27 -33.06
CA ILE A 212 -14.05 1.29 -32.37
C ILE A 212 -13.56 1.51 -30.94
N THR A 213 -13.13 0.46 -30.23
CA THR A 213 -12.73 0.59 -28.82
C THR A 213 -11.43 1.39 -28.68
N THR A 214 -10.52 1.30 -29.64
CA THR A 214 -9.30 2.10 -29.67
C THR A 214 -9.60 3.56 -29.98
N ILE A 215 -10.47 3.82 -30.96
CA ILE A 215 -10.89 5.18 -31.33
C ILE A 215 -11.64 5.84 -30.17
N GLU A 216 -12.61 5.15 -29.57
CA GLU A 216 -13.37 5.64 -28.43
C GLU A 216 -12.47 6.00 -27.25
N LYS A 217 -11.47 5.16 -26.91
CA LYS A 217 -10.53 5.47 -25.83
C LYS A 217 -9.71 6.72 -26.11
N ALA A 218 -9.26 6.90 -27.35
CA ALA A 218 -8.50 8.09 -27.74
C ALA A 218 -9.37 9.35 -27.68
N MET A 219 -10.64 9.24 -28.09
CA MET A 219 -11.62 10.31 -28.01
C MET A 219 -11.97 10.66 -26.56
N GLU A 220 -12.21 9.65 -25.71
CA GLU A 220 -12.42 9.80 -24.27
C GLU A 220 -11.21 10.46 -23.60
N SER A 221 -10.00 10.07 -23.99
CA SER A 221 -8.79 10.66 -23.42
C SER A 221 -8.61 12.14 -23.75
N ARG A 222 -9.11 12.63 -24.89
CA ARG A 222 -8.91 14.04 -25.30
C ARG A 222 -10.15 14.92 -25.07
N PHE A 223 -11.33 14.35 -25.23
CA PHE A 223 -12.63 15.03 -25.17
C PHE A 223 -13.57 14.46 -24.10
N GLY A 224 -13.11 13.50 -23.30
CA GLY A 224 -13.87 13.00 -22.15
C GLY A 224 -14.18 14.13 -21.17
N ASP A 225 -15.18 13.88 -20.33
CA ASP A 225 -15.79 14.92 -19.50
C ASP A 225 -14.78 15.56 -18.51
N SER A 226 -13.66 14.89 -18.21
CA SER A 226 -12.58 15.43 -17.37
C SER A 226 -11.86 16.65 -17.99
N HIS A 227 -11.60 16.65 -19.29
CA HIS A 227 -10.98 17.82 -19.94
C HIS A 227 -11.97 18.95 -20.13
N LEU A 228 -13.23 18.61 -20.39
CA LEU A 228 -14.30 19.58 -20.56
C LEU A 228 -14.66 20.27 -19.23
N THR A 229 -14.69 19.54 -18.11
CA THR A 229 -14.82 20.13 -16.77
C THR A 229 -13.65 21.06 -16.46
N GLN A 230 -12.41 20.70 -16.81
CA GLN A 230 -11.25 21.58 -16.64
C GLN A 230 -11.37 22.85 -17.50
N PHE A 231 -11.83 22.74 -18.75
CA PHE A 231 -12.11 23.89 -19.63
C PHE A 231 -13.14 24.83 -19.01
N TYR A 232 -14.27 24.31 -18.53
CA TYR A 232 -15.29 25.15 -17.89
C TYR A 232 -14.81 25.78 -16.57
N ARG A 233 -13.95 25.10 -15.80
CA ARG A 233 -13.29 25.70 -14.63
C ARG A 233 -12.40 26.88 -15.00
N THR A 234 -11.74 26.83 -16.16
CA THR A 234 -10.92 27.94 -16.67
C THR A 234 -11.76 29.07 -17.26
N GLU A 235 -12.96 28.79 -17.79
CA GLU A 235 -13.87 29.80 -18.33
C GLU A 235 -14.68 30.54 -17.24
N VAL A 236 -15.11 29.83 -16.18
CA VAL A 236 -15.96 30.43 -15.13
C VAL A 236 -15.20 31.44 -14.26
N LYS A 237 -13.92 31.19 -13.94
CA LYS A 237 -13.11 32.04 -13.07
C LYS A 237 -12.88 33.48 -13.60
N PRO A 238 -12.50 33.68 -14.88
CA PRO A 238 -12.31 35.02 -15.46
C PRO A 238 -13.61 35.66 -15.96
N ARG A 239 -14.76 34.98 -15.86
CA ARG A 239 -16.04 35.50 -16.35
C ARG A 239 -16.38 36.84 -15.70
N ARG A 240 -16.71 37.85 -16.52
CA ARG A 240 -17.16 39.18 -16.09
C ARG A 240 -18.37 39.63 -16.90
N GLN A 241 -19.26 40.40 -16.29
CA GLN A 241 -20.46 40.94 -16.94
C GLN A 241 -20.10 41.80 -18.15
N LYS A 242 -20.67 41.46 -19.31
CA LYS A 242 -20.44 42.21 -20.55
C LYS A 242 -21.23 43.53 -20.56
N PRO A 243 -20.80 44.57 -21.29
CA PRO A 243 -21.59 45.78 -21.46
C PRO A 243 -22.95 45.47 -22.09
N GLY A 244 -24.05 45.74 -21.37
CA GLY A 244 -25.41 45.49 -21.83
C GLY A 244 -25.98 44.11 -21.50
N GLU A 245 -25.20 43.23 -20.87
CA GLU A 245 -25.68 41.93 -20.38
C GLU A 245 -26.47 42.13 -19.08
N SER A 246 -27.67 41.56 -19.01
CA SER A 246 -28.48 41.59 -17.80
C SER A 246 -27.89 40.70 -16.71
N LEU A 247 -28.22 40.98 -15.43
CA LEU A 247 -27.79 40.14 -14.32
C LEU A 247 -28.37 38.72 -14.41
N GLN A 248 -29.55 38.56 -15.00
CA GLN A 248 -30.20 37.25 -15.19
C GLN A 248 -29.46 36.41 -16.24
N GLU A 249 -29.05 37.02 -17.35
CA GLU A 249 -28.23 36.34 -18.37
C GLU A 249 -26.86 35.96 -17.82
N LEU A 250 -26.23 36.84 -17.03
CA LEU A 250 -24.98 36.53 -16.34
C LEU A 250 -25.14 35.37 -15.36
N ALA A 251 -26.19 35.40 -14.52
CA ALA A 251 -26.46 34.34 -13.55
C ALA A 251 -26.67 32.99 -14.23
N ALA A 252 -27.52 32.95 -15.27
CA ALA A 252 -27.79 31.72 -16.01
C ALA A 252 -26.53 31.15 -16.69
N ASP A 253 -25.66 32.01 -17.23
CA ASP A 253 -24.40 31.57 -17.84
C ASP A 253 -23.38 31.08 -16.80
N VAL A 254 -23.25 31.77 -15.67
CA VAL A 254 -22.38 31.35 -14.56
C VAL A 254 -22.86 30.05 -13.93
N GLU A 255 -24.16 29.89 -13.71
CA GLU A 255 -24.78 28.65 -13.21
C GLU A 255 -24.49 27.50 -14.17
N ARG A 256 -24.76 27.68 -15.47
CA ARG A 256 -24.47 26.68 -16.50
C ARG A 256 -22.98 26.31 -16.52
N LEU A 257 -22.07 27.28 -16.52
CA LEU A 257 -20.62 27.04 -16.51
C LEU A 257 -20.19 26.31 -15.24
N THR A 258 -20.75 26.65 -14.08
CA THR A 258 -20.43 26.02 -12.79
C THR A 258 -20.92 24.58 -12.74
N SER A 259 -22.15 24.30 -13.18
CA SER A 259 -22.68 22.94 -13.25
C SER A 259 -21.87 22.05 -14.17
N LEU A 260 -21.37 22.59 -15.28
CA LEU A 260 -20.52 21.84 -16.21
C LEU A 260 -19.07 21.69 -15.70
N ALA A 261 -18.55 22.66 -14.93
CA ALA A 261 -17.20 22.64 -14.36
C ALA A 261 -17.06 21.70 -13.14
N TYR A 262 -18.16 21.48 -12.42
CA TYR A 262 -18.21 20.76 -11.15
C TYR A 262 -19.32 19.69 -11.12
N ALA A 263 -19.59 19.05 -12.27
CA ALA A 263 -20.63 18.03 -12.41
C ALA A 263 -20.52 16.86 -11.42
N GLU A 264 -19.31 16.56 -10.94
CA GLU A 264 -19.04 15.50 -9.95
C GLU A 264 -19.28 15.94 -8.49
N CYS A 265 -19.46 17.24 -8.24
CA CYS A 265 -19.68 17.76 -6.89
C CYS A 265 -21.17 17.70 -6.50
N PRO A 266 -21.50 17.57 -5.20
CA PRO A 266 -22.86 17.70 -4.71
C PRO A 266 -23.54 19.02 -5.14
N LEU A 267 -24.87 19.00 -5.35
CA LEU A 267 -25.62 20.14 -5.88
C LEU A 267 -25.50 21.39 -5.00
N ASP A 268 -25.50 21.24 -3.67
CA ASP A 268 -25.33 22.33 -2.70
C ASP A 268 -23.96 23.02 -2.81
N VAL A 269 -22.92 22.26 -3.15
CA VAL A 269 -21.58 22.79 -3.42
C VAL A 269 -21.56 23.54 -4.75
N GLN A 270 -22.22 23.00 -5.79
CA GLN A 270 -22.33 23.67 -7.08
C GLN A 270 -23.09 25.00 -6.97
N GLU A 271 -24.23 25.03 -6.28
CA GLU A 271 -25.03 26.23 -6.03
C GLU A 271 -24.21 27.30 -5.28
N SER A 272 -23.48 26.90 -4.23
CA SER A 272 -22.62 27.81 -3.47
C SER A 272 -21.49 28.40 -4.31
N LEU A 273 -20.86 27.59 -5.16
CA LEU A 273 -19.83 28.05 -6.09
C LEU A 273 -20.39 28.98 -7.16
N ALA A 274 -21.56 28.66 -7.71
CA ALA A 274 -22.22 29.48 -8.72
C ALA A 274 -22.57 30.87 -8.16
N ALA A 275 -23.09 30.93 -6.93
CA ALA A 275 -23.36 32.18 -6.24
C ALA A 275 -22.08 33.02 -6.05
N GLN A 276 -20.98 32.39 -5.61
CA GLN A 276 -19.70 33.07 -5.44
C GLN A 276 -19.16 33.62 -6.77
N TYR A 277 -19.14 32.80 -7.82
CA TYR A 277 -18.67 33.23 -9.14
C TYR A 277 -19.56 34.30 -9.76
N PHE A 278 -20.87 34.25 -9.51
CA PHE A 278 -21.80 35.26 -9.99
C PHE A 278 -21.49 36.63 -9.39
N VAL A 279 -21.32 36.68 -8.07
CA VAL A 279 -20.96 37.91 -7.35
C VAL A 279 -19.62 38.46 -7.86
N ASP A 280 -18.62 37.61 -8.03
CA ASP A 280 -17.30 38.02 -8.52
C ASP A 280 -17.32 38.43 -10.01
N ALA A 281 -18.34 38.02 -10.77
CA ALA A 281 -18.50 38.37 -12.17
C ALA A 281 -19.23 39.71 -12.40
N ILE A 282 -19.93 40.26 -11.41
CA ILE A 282 -20.63 41.55 -11.50
C ILE A 282 -19.62 42.68 -11.75
N ARG A 283 -19.89 43.53 -12.76
CA ARG A 283 -18.98 44.62 -13.16
C ARG A 283 -19.11 45.87 -12.29
N ASP A 284 -20.28 46.09 -11.70
CA ASP A 284 -20.57 47.25 -10.85
C ASP A 284 -20.15 46.98 -9.41
N GLU A 285 -19.15 47.73 -8.91
CA GLU A 285 -18.54 47.51 -7.58
C GLU A 285 -19.55 47.73 -6.44
N ASP A 286 -20.46 48.70 -6.55
CA ASP A 286 -21.47 48.99 -5.53
C ASP A 286 -22.53 47.88 -5.45
N THR A 287 -22.96 47.36 -6.61
CA THR A 287 -23.83 46.18 -6.69
C THR A 287 -23.11 44.93 -6.19
N GLN A 288 -21.83 44.72 -6.57
CA GLN A 288 -21.03 43.60 -6.10
C GLN A 288 -20.88 43.60 -4.57
N HIS A 289 -20.57 44.75 -3.97
CA HIS A 289 -20.46 44.89 -2.51
C HIS A 289 -21.80 44.67 -1.81
N SER A 290 -22.91 45.14 -2.39
CA SER A 290 -24.25 44.92 -1.84
C SER A 290 -24.67 43.45 -1.91
N THR A 291 -24.36 42.74 -3.00
CA THR A 291 -24.67 41.31 -3.15
C THR A 291 -23.78 40.42 -2.28
N ARG A 292 -22.52 40.80 -2.00
CA ARG A 292 -21.66 40.09 -1.01
C ARG A 292 -22.21 40.14 0.42
N LEU A 293 -23.02 41.15 0.75
CA LEU A 293 -23.60 41.32 2.08
C LEU A 293 -24.90 40.51 2.29
N MET A 294 -25.50 39.99 1.22
CA MET A 294 -26.65 39.09 1.29
C MET A 294 -26.12 37.65 1.36
N ASP A 295 -26.38 36.95 2.47
CA ASP A 295 -25.97 35.55 2.63
C ASP A 295 -26.50 34.70 1.46
N ALA A 296 -25.71 33.72 1.00
CA ALA A 296 -26.04 32.81 -0.11
C ALA A 296 -27.36 32.01 0.07
N LYS A 297 -28.03 32.13 1.22
CA LYS A 297 -29.33 31.52 1.51
C LYS A 297 -30.53 32.35 1.05
N ASP A 298 -30.33 33.62 0.70
CA ASP A 298 -31.42 34.56 0.40
C ASP A 298 -31.62 34.83 -1.10
N LEU A 299 -30.85 34.20 -1.99
CA LEU A 299 -30.94 34.35 -3.45
C LEU A 299 -31.85 33.30 -4.13
N LYS A 300 -33.03 33.04 -3.55
CA LYS A 300 -34.10 32.24 -4.18
C LYS A 300 -35.17 33.09 -4.82
#